data_AF-A0A530R291-F1
#
_entry.id   AF-A0A530R291-F1
#
_cell.length_a   1.000
_cell.length_b   1.000
_cell.length_c   1.000
_cell.angle_alpha   90.00
_cell.angle_beta   90.00
_cell.angle_gamma   90.00
#
_symmetry.space_group_name_H-M   'P 1'
#
loop_
_entity.id
_entity.type
_entity.pdbx_description
1 polymer ?
#
loop_
_entity_poly.entity_id
_entity_poly.type
_entity_poly.pdbx_seq_one_letter_code
_entity_poly.pdbx_strand_id
1 'polypeptide(L)' 'MNTRLRIALYQPDIAGNTGTILRFAACLGLGVNIIEPAGFLLSDRALKRAGMD' A
#
# COMPACT_ATOMS: atom_id res chain seq x y z
N MET A 1 -23.11 -4.26 10.16
CA MET A 1 -22.26 -3.66 9.10
C MET A 1 -20.82 -3.67 9.60
N ASN A 2 -19.99 -4.58 9.11
CA ASN A 2 -18.57 -4.67 9.51
C ASN A 2 -17.76 -3.71 8.64
N THR A 3 -17.87 -2.40 8.90
CA THR A 3 -17.13 -1.37 8.15
C THR A 3 -15.70 -1.30 8.67
N ARG A 4 -14.87 -2.27 8.27
CA ARG A 4 -13.42 -2.21 8.50
C ARG A 4 -12.87 -1.08 7.63
N LEU A 5 -12.42 0.01 8.26
CA LEU A 5 -11.82 1.16 7.58
C LEU A 5 -10.64 0.71 6.70
N ARG A 6 -10.52 1.28 5.48
CA ARG A 6 -9.46 0.96 4.52
C ARG A 6 -8.89 2.23 3.90
N ILE A 7 -7.64 2.18 3.49
CA ILE A 7 -6.96 3.26 2.76
C ILE A 7 -7.05 2.96 1.26
N ALA A 8 -7.44 3.94 0.46
CA ALA A 8 -7.44 3.85 -1.00
C ALA A 8 -6.31 4.71 -1.56
N LEU A 9 -5.37 4.09 -2.28
CA LEU A 9 -4.31 4.76 -3.03
C LEU A 9 -4.73 4.85 -4.48
N TYR A 10 -5.19 6.03 -4.91
CA TYR A 10 -5.57 6.27 -6.28
C TYR A 10 -4.37 6.61 -7.15
N GLN A 11 -4.09 5.76 -8.14
CA GLN A 11 -3.04 5.91 -9.14
C GLN A 11 -1.70 6.38 -8.54
N PRO A 12 -1.16 5.65 -7.56
CA PRO A 12 0.00 6.12 -6.84
C PRO A 12 1.23 6.14 -7.76
N ASP A 13 1.91 7.28 -7.81
CA ASP A 13 3.05 7.49 -8.70
C ASP A 13 4.40 7.24 -8.00
N ILE A 14 4.47 7.50 -6.68
CA ILE A 14 5.70 7.40 -5.89
C ILE A 14 5.71 6.11 -5.05
N ALA A 15 6.58 5.17 -5.41
CA ALA A 15 6.70 3.87 -4.73
C ALA A 15 6.99 3.99 -3.22
N GLY A 16 7.88 4.93 -2.83
CA GLY A 16 8.25 5.14 -1.43
C GLY A 16 7.09 5.61 -0.54
N ASN A 17 6.22 6.48 -1.09
CA ASN A 17 5.01 6.93 -0.39
C ASN A 17 4.04 5.75 -0.20
N THR A 18 3.86 4.94 -1.23
CA THR A 18 3.02 3.73 -1.14
C THR A 18 3.56 2.75 -0.09
N GLY A 19 4.87 2.49 -0.07
CA GLY A 19 5.49 1.64 0.94
C GLY A 19 5.29 2.15 2.37
N THR A 20 5.44 3.46 2.57
CA THR A 20 5.21 4.09 3.88
C THR A 20 3.76 3.94 4.33
N ILE A 21 2.80 4.14 3.43
CA ILE A 21 1.37 3.99 3.74
C ILE A 21 0.99 2.53 3.98
N LEU A 22 1.55 1.59 3.23
CA LEU A 22 1.36 0.16 3.47
C LEU A 22 1.86 -0.25 4.85
N ARG A 23 3.04 0.24 5.27
CA ARG A 23 3.57 0.03 6.63
C ARG A 23 2.66 0.64 7.69
N PHE A 24 2.22 1.88 7.49
CA PHE A 24 1.29 2.55 8.40
C PHE A 24 -0.03 1.76 8.56
N ALA A 25 -0.59 1.29 7.44
CA ALA A 25 -1.80 0.48 7.45
C ALA A 25 -1.61 -0.84 8.20
N ALA A 26 -0.47 -1.51 8.02
CA ALA A 26 -0.13 -2.72 8.75
C ALA A 26 -0.04 -2.49 10.27
N CYS A 27 0.61 -1.39 10.70
CA CYS A 27 0.69 -1.02 12.11
C CYS A 27 -0.68 -0.76 12.77
N LEU A 28 -1.67 -0.34 11.98
CA LEU A 28 -3.03 -0.03 12.46
C LEU A 28 -4.06 -1.12 12.17
N GLY A 29 -3.66 -2.24 11.55
CA GLY A 29 -4.57 -3.30 11.13
C GLY A 29 -5.58 -2.86 10.05
N LEU A 30 -5.23 -1.85 9.25
CA LEU A 30 -6.04 -1.33 8.15
C LEU A 30 -5.73 -2.05 6.84
N GLY A 31 -6.77 -2.28 6.03
CA GLY A 31 -6.58 -2.73 4.65
C GLY A 31 -6.19 -1.58 3.72
N VAL A 32 -5.41 -1.88 2.67
CA VAL A 32 -5.08 -0.92 1.61
C VAL A 32 -5.57 -1.44 0.26
N ASN A 33 -6.17 -0.56 -0.55
CA ASN A 33 -6.53 -0.83 -1.93
C ASN A 33 -5.68 0.09 -2.82
N ILE A 34 -5.06 -0.47 -3.85
CA ILE A 34 -4.38 0.30 -4.90
C ILE A 34 -5.31 0.35 -6.10
N ILE A 35 -5.63 1.56 -6.55
CA ILE A 35 -6.47 1.79 -7.71
C ILE A 35 -5.54 2.16 -8.86
N GLU A 36 -5.55 1.35 -9.90
CA GLU A 36 -4.64 1.45 -11.04
C GLU A 36 -4.93 2.60 -12.02
N PRO A 37 -3.95 2.97 -12.88
CA PRO A 37 -2.57 2.47 -12.93
C PRO A 37 -1.67 3.08 -11.85
N ALA A 38 -0.79 2.27 -11.27
CA ALA A 38 0.30 2.77 -10.45
C ALA A 38 1.48 3.19 -11.35
N GLY A 39 2.16 4.29 -11.01
CA GLY A 39 3.35 4.78 -11.72
C GLY A 39 4.62 3.94 -11.50
N PHE A 40 4.51 2.84 -10.74
CA PHE A 40 5.60 1.93 -10.43
C PHE A 40 5.12 0.48 -10.37
N LEU A 41 6.07 -0.44 -10.51
CA LEU A 41 5.79 -1.87 -10.54
C LEU A 41 5.66 -2.42 -9.11
N LEU A 42 4.44 -2.75 -8.70
CA LEU A 42 4.22 -3.50 -7.46
C LEU A 42 4.66 -4.95 -7.68
N SER A 43 5.66 -5.40 -6.92
CA SER A 43 6.10 -6.79 -6.93
C SER A 43 6.52 -7.21 -5.52
N ASP A 44 6.38 -8.49 -5.19
CA ASP A 44 6.83 -9.04 -3.90
C ASP A 44 8.30 -8.70 -3.61
N ARG A 45 9.15 -8.69 -4.65
CA ARG A 45 10.54 -8.28 -4.51
C ARG A 45 10.68 -6.82 -4.10
N ALA A 46 9.89 -5.92 -4.70
CA ALA A 46 9.90 -4.50 -4.33
C ALA A 46 9.38 -4.29 -2.90
N LEU A 47 8.33 -5.01 -2.50
CA LEU A 47 7.78 -4.97 -1.14
C LEU A 47 8.80 -5.45 -0.10
N LYS A 48 9.46 -6.60 -0.34
CA LYS A 48 10.52 -7.13 0.53
C LYS A 48 11.71 -6.19 0.64
N ARG A 49 12.14 -5.56 -0.47
CA ARG A 49 13.22 -4.56 -0.45
C ARG A 49 12.85 -3.29 0.33
N ALA A 50 11.56 -2.95 0.39
CA ALA A 50 11.05 -1.87 1.22
C ALA A 50 10.88 -2.28 2.70
N GLY A 51 11.32 -3.48 3.07
CA GLY A 51 11.21 -4.01 4.42
C GLY A 51 9.80 -4.40 4.81
N MET A 52 8.88 -4.59 3.86
CA MET A 52 7.56 -5.15 4.11
C MET A 52 7.63 -6.68 3.99
N ASP A 53 7.15 -7.37 5.03
CA ASP A 53 7.10 -8.82 5.19
C ASP A 53 5.74 -9.43 4.81
#